data_AF-A0A7X7FNT7-F1
#
_entry.id   AF-A0A7X7FNT7-F1
#
_cell.length_a   1.000
_cell.length_b   1.000
_cell.length_c   1.000
_cell.angle_alpha   90.00
_cell.angle_beta   90.00
_cell.angle_gamma   90.00
#
_symmetry.space_group_name_H-M   'P 1'
#
loop_
_entity.id
_entity.type
_entity.pdbx_description
1 polymer ?
#
loop_
_entity_poly.entity_id
_entity_poly.type
_entity_poly.pdbx_seq_one_letter_code
_entity_poly.pdbx_strand_id
1 'polypeptide(L)'
;MLHSKVYYMEHLDGTASAFVGSHNTTFFALTGLNGEAAILLEGPVASPEFDDVRRHIETARRQAACYSSELKEAYAWWTRQFIDGLGVEIGIPQDWTSGRTILIFAQAAKTDRPATGDGIYFELPAGIQQIESLKTEVHLFLFEILPPTPWDAIRRAMLADARLKCMVRGAENKQGNLEVSADWHIDPQPKPVLKQVPTRVHRPNTAKDMQQVRAEVLSEDVEAYEYAFDAARTGWEPIFANEPPLHPMEPDHGVAHDQKTPHSTRTDAGWLRVEALQPRSGPGKEEDAAALRLASPESGSFMLVSLRKRKHDPTRHREEGT
;
A
#
# COMPACT_ATOMS: atom_id res chain seq x y z
N MET A 1 23.16 8.08 -16.58
CA MET A 1 22.05 7.16 -16.87
C MET A 1 22.45 6.30 -18.06
N LEU A 2 22.39 4.97 -17.95
CA LEU A 2 22.74 4.08 -19.06
C LEU A 2 21.66 4.17 -20.14
N HIS A 3 22.03 4.59 -21.34
CA HIS A 3 21.11 4.72 -22.47
C HIS A 3 21.65 4.06 -23.76
N SER A 4 22.80 3.41 -23.71
CA SER A 4 23.36 2.66 -24.84
C SER A 4 22.60 1.36 -25.07
N LYS A 5 22.36 0.99 -26.34
CA LYS A 5 21.85 -0.33 -26.73
C LYS A 5 22.85 -0.96 -27.69
N VAL A 6 23.59 -1.92 -27.16
CA VAL A 6 24.69 -2.60 -27.85
C VAL A 6 24.51 -4.09 -27.65
N TYR A 7 24.46 -4.83 -28.75
CA TYR A 7 24.46 -6.29 -28.75
C TYR A 7 25.76 -6.74 -29.40
N TYR A 8 26.56 -7.52 -28.69
CA TYR A 8 27.88 -7.93 -29.12
C TYR A 8 28.00 -9.45 -29.08
N MET A 9 28.49 -10.03 -30.17
CA MET A 9 28.65 -11.48 -30.35
C MET A 9 30.04 -11.78 -30.89
N GLU A 10 30.78 -12.67 -30.23
CA GLU A 10 32.03 -13.24 -30.73
C GLU A 10 31.76 -14.62 -31.30
N HIS A 11 32.23 -14.87 -32.52
CA HIS A 11 32.02 -16.10 -33.25
C HIS A 11 33.22 -17.04 -33.10
N LEU A 12 32.99 -18.34 -33.27
CA LEU A 12 34.03 -19.37 -33.10
C LEU A 12 35.14 -19.30 -34.16
N ASP A 13 34.89 -18.64 -35.29
CA ASP A 13 35.82 -18.50 -36.41
C ASP A 13 36.78 -17.30 -36.25
N GLY A 14 36.75 -16.62 -35.10
CA GLY A 14 37.59 -15.45 -34.84
C GLY A 14 37.03 -14.15 -35.41
N THR A 15 35.77 -14.14 -35.86
CA THR A 15 35.03 -12.92 -36.21
C THR A 15 34.13 -12.47 -35.07
N ALA A 16 33.63 -11.24 -35.15
CA ALA A 16 32.64 -10.70 -34.24
C ALA A 16 31.62 -9.86 -34.99
N SER A 17 30.44 -9.72 -34.38
CA SER A 17 29.38 -8.82 -34.82
C SER A 17 28.95 -7.92 -33.67
N ALA A 18 28.75 -6.64 -33.95
CA ALA A 18 28.19 -5.69 -33.00
C ALA A 18 27.02 -4.93 -33.63
N PHE A 19 25.86 -4.97 -32.97
CA PHE A 19 24.71 -4.15 -33.32
C PHE A 19 24.63 -2.97 -32.35
N VAL A 20 24.80 -1.76 -32.89
CA VAL A 20 24.80 -0.51 -32.11
C VAL A 20 23.70 0.39 -32.66
N GLY A 21 22.71 0.75 -31.83
CA GLY A 21 21.59 1.54 -32.31
C GLY A 21 20.63 2.03 -31.23
N SER A 22 19.43 2.42 -31.67
CA SER A 22 18.38 2.96 -30.80
C SER A 22 17.45 1.90 -30.20
N HIS A 23 17.50 0.66 -30.72
CA HIS A 23 16.60 -0.44 -30.36
C HIS A 23 16.74 -0.87 -28.89
N ASN A 24 15.72 -0.61 -28.08
CA ASN A 24 15.59 -1.27 -26.79
C ASN A 24 15.24 -2.76 -26.97
N THR A 25 15.54 -3.61 -26.00
CA THR A 25 15.04 -4.99 -25.95
C THR A 25 13.58 -5.01 -25.54
N THR A 26 12.70 -4.47 -26.38
CA THR A 26 11.26 -4.43 -26.18
C THR A 26 10.54 -4.94 -27.40
N PHE A 27 9.32 -5.44 -27.20
CA PHE A 27 8.46 -5.89 -28.31
C PHE A 27 8.31 -4.79 -29.36
N PHE A 28 8.07 -3.55 -28.95
CA PHE A 28 7.83 -2.43 -29.87
C PHE A 28 9.03 -2.12 -30.79
N ALA A 29 10.23 -2.04 -30.22
CA ALA A 29 11.44 -1.75 -30.99
C ALA A 29 11.83 -2.90 -31.93
N LEU A 30 11.63 -4.15 -31.49
CA LEU A 30 12.02 -5.33 -32.26
C LEU A 30 11.01 -5.77 -33.32
N THR A 31 9.78 -5.22 -33.29
CA THR A 31 8.70 -5.54 -34.26
C THR A 31 8.39 -4.40 -35.22
N GLY A 32 9.21 -3.35 -35.24
CA GLY A 32 9.05 -2.22 -36.17
C GLY A 32 7.89 -1.29 -35.85
N LEU A 33 7.37 -1.32 -34.61
CA LEU A 33 6.37 -0.35 -34.15
C LEU A 33 7.00 1.01 -33.82
N ASN A 34 8.30 1.03 -33.57
CA ASN A 34 9.11 2.24 -33.45
C ASN A 34 9.94 2.47 -34.71
N GLY A 35 10.16 3.74 -35.07
CA GLY A 35 11.20 4.12 -36.03
C GLY A 35 12.57 4.02 -35.36
N GLU A 36 13.38 3.05 -35.78
CA GLU A 36 14.68 2.75 -35.16
C GLU A 36 15.81 2.82 -36.18
N ALA A 37 17.03 3.12 -35.71
CA ALA A 37 18.24 3.14 -36.53
C ALA A 37 19.37 2.37 -35.83
N ALA A 38 20.18 1.67 -36.62
CA ALA A 38 21.32 0.92 -36.11
C ALA A 38 22.41 0.75 -37.15
N ILE A 39 23.61 0.48 -36.66
CA ILE A 39 24.77 0.04 -37.44
C ILE A 39 25.08 -1.38 -37.01
N LEU A 40 25.28 -2.25 -38.00
CA LEU A 40 25.86 -3.58 -37.83
C LEU A 40 27.33 -3.51 -38.23
N LEU A 41 28.22 -3.81 -37.28
CA LEU A 41 29.65 -3.99 -37.52
C LEU A 41 29.95 -5.48 -37.58
N GLU A 42 30.71 -5.90 -38.59
CA GLU A 42 31.16 -7.28 -38.76
C GLU A 42 32.63 -7.29 -39.17
N GLY A 43 33.42 -8.20 -38.60
CA GLY A 43 34.84 -8.32 -38.93
C GLY A 43 35.64 -9.17 -37.97
N PRO A 44 36.99 -9.16 -38.08
CA PRO A 44 37.86 -9.87 -37.15
C PRO A 44 37.66 -9.41 -35.70
N VAL A 45 37.60 -10.34 -34.75
CA VAL A 45 37.37 -10.04 -33.32
C VAL A 45 38.44 -9.12 -32.71
N ALA A 46 39.64 -9.11 -33.30
CA ALA A 46 40.78 -8.30 -32.89
C ALA A 46 40.78 -6.87 -33.49
N SER A 47 39.75 -6.49 -34.25
CA SER A 47 39.67 -5.13 -34.81
C SER A 47 39.48 -4.08 -33.70
N PRO A 48 40.08 -2.88 -33.84
CA PRO A 48 39.99 -1.82 -32.83
C PRO A 48 38.56 -1.41 -32.44
N GLU A 49 37.62 -1.47 -33.38
CA GLU A 49 36.22 -1.12 -33.13
C GLU A 49 35.57 -2.07 -32.11
N PHE A 50 35.92 -3.35 -32.14
CA PHE A 50 35.43 -4.32 -31.15
C PHE A 50 36.14 -4.19 -29.80
N ASP A 51 37.38 -3.69 -29.75
CA ASP A 51 38.03 -3.31 -28.50
C ASP A 51 37.26 -2.18 -27.78
N ASP A 52 36.79 -1.19 -28.53
CA ASP A 52 35.98 -0.09 -27.99
C ASP A 52 34.61 -0.58 -27.48
N VAL A 53 33.94 -1.47 -28.23
CA VAL A 53 32.70 -2.11 -27.80
C VAL A 53 32.91 -2.92 -26.50
N ARG A 54 33.96 -3.74 -26.44
CA ARG A 54 34.30 -4.51 -25.23
C ARG A 54 34.58 -3.60 -24.05
N ARG A 55 35.35 -2.53 -24.26
CA ARG A 55 35.66 -1.55 -23.21
C ARG A 55 34.40 -0.90 -22.66
N HIS A 56 33.47 -0.48 -23.53
CA HIS A 56 32.18 0.08 -23.12
C HIS A 56 31.35 -0.91 -22.29
N ILE A 57 31.23 -2.16 -22.74
CA ILE A 57 30.50 -3.21 -22.02
C ILE A 57 31.14 -3.47 -20.65
N GLU A 58 32.47 -3.54 -20.58
CA GLU A 58 33.19 -3.77 -19.33
C GLU A 58 33.02 -2.59 -18.35
N THR A 59 33.07 -1.35 -18.84
CA THR A 59 32.75 -0.16 -18.03
C THR A 59 31.33 -0.24 -17.48
N ALA A 60 30.34 -0.58 -18.32
CA ALA A 60 28.96 -0.73 -17.89
C ALA A 60 28.79 -1.83 -16.82
N ARG A 61 29.47 -2.98 -16.99
CA ARG A 61 29.47 -4.09 -16.02
C ARG A 61 30.07 -3.67 -14.68
N ARG A 62 31.20 -2.98 -14.67
CA ARG A 62 31.87 -2.52 -13.44
C ARG A 62 31.04 -1.51 -12.65
N GLN A 63 30.22 -0.72 -13.34
CA GLN A 63 29.37 0.29 -12.72
C GLN A 63 27.99 -0.25 -12.33
N ALA A 64 27.61 -1.45 -12.78
CA ALA A 64 26.32 -2.05 -12.50
C ALA A 64 26.28 -2.72 -11.13
N ALA A 65 25.15 -2.59 -10.42
CA ALA A 65 24.83 -3.46 -9.30
C ALA A 65 24.36 -4.82 -9.84
N CYS A 66 24.89 -5.92 -9.28
CA CYS A 66 24.46 -7.26 -9.67
C CYS A 66 23.01 -7.49 -9.20
N TYR A 67 22.17 -8.01 -10.09
CA TYR A 67 20.82 -8.43 -9.71
C TYR A 67 20.89 -9.63 -8.76
N SER A 68 20.29 -9.51 -7.58
CA SER A 68 20.06 -10.64 -6.68
C SER A 68 18.57 -10.99 -6.68
N SER A 69 18.25 -12.26 -6.94
CA SER A 69 16.86 -12.76 -6.86
C SER A 69 16.28 -12.66 -5.45
N GLU A 70 17.13 -12.60 -4.43
CA GLU A 70 16.73 -12.43 -3.02
C GLU A 70 16.14 -11.02 -2.78
N LEU A 71 16.45 -10.04 -3.64
CA LEU A 71 15.95 -8.67 -3.55
C LEU A 71 14.65 -8.44 -4.34
N LYS A 72 13.98 -9.52 -4.82
CA LYS A 72 12.74 -9.43 -5.60
C LYS A 72 11.66 -8.58 -4.92
N GLU A 73 11.48 -8.72 -3.61
CA GLU A 73 10.49 -7.93 -2.85
C GLU A 73 10.87 -6.44 -2.82
N ALA A 74 12.15 -6.13 -2.66
CA ALA A 74 12.66 -4.76 -2.66
C ALA A 74 12.47 -4.08 -4.02
N TYR A 75 12.75 -4.77 -5.13
CA TYR A 75 12.51 -4.27 -6.48
C TYR A 75 11.01 -4.06 -6.77
N ALA A 76 10.16 -5.00 -6.34
CA ALA A 76 8.71 -4.86 -6.48
C ALA A 76 8.18 -3.67 -5.68
N TRP A 77 8.70 -3.43 -4.48
CA TRP A 77 8.34 -2.28 -3.66
C TRP A 77 8.74 -0.95 -4.32
N TRP A 78 9.98 -0.82 -4.81
CA TRP A 78 10.42 0.39 -5.50
C TRP A 78 9.66 0.64 -6.81
N THR A 79 9.36 -0.42 -7.56
CA THR A 79 8.52 -0.33 -8.77
C THR A 79 7.12 0.19 -8.41
N ARG A 80 6.53 -0.35 -7.33
CA ARG A 80 5.26 0.16 -6.81
C ARG A 80 5.37 1.63 -6.39
N GLN A 81 6.41 2.03 -5.66
CA GLN A 81 6.60 3.44 -5.27
C GLN A 81 6.78 4.36 -6.48
N PHE A 82 7.49 3.91 -7.50
CA PHE A 82 7.64 4.65 -8.75
C PHE A 82 6.29 4.80 -9.46
N ILE A 83 5.49 3.74 -9.57
CA ILE A 83 4.15 3.80 -10.16
C ILE A 83 3.21 4.67 -9.32
N ASP A 84 3.23 4.51 -7.98
CA ASP A 84 2.43 5.31 -7.04
C ASP A 84 2.82 6.79 -7.15
N GLY A 85 4.11 7.09 -7.29
CA GLY A 85 4.66 8.43 -7.50
C GLY A 85 4.34 9.01 -8.87
N LEU A 86 4.41 8.20 -9.95
CA LEU A 86 3.90 8.57 -11.26
C LEU A 86 2.42 8.95 -11.17
N GLY A 87 1.63 8.17 -10.41
CA GLY A 87 0.23 8.48 -10.09
C GLY A 87 0.06 9.89 -9.51
N VAL A 88 0.92 10.30 -8.58
CA VAL A 88 0.94 11.67 -8.05
C VAL A 88 1.28 12.70 -9.13
N GLU A 89 2.26 12.42 -9.99
CA GLU A 89 2.67 13.33 -11.07
C GLU A 89 1.60 13.51 -12.16
N ILE A 90 0.85 12.46 -12.49
CA ILE A 90 -0.30 12.52 -13.41
C ILE A 90 -1.60 13.00 -12.73
N GLY A 91 -1.52 13.41 -11.47
CA GLY A 91 -2.65 13.97 -10.74
C GLY A 91 -3.74 12.96 -10.42
N ILE A 92 -3.42 11.66 -10.29
CA ILE A 92 -4.32 10.66 -9.70
C ILE A 92 -4.37 10.97 -8.19
N PRO A 93 -5.53 11.40 -7.63
CA PRO A 93 -5.61 11.70 -6.21
C PRO A 93 -5.22 10.48 -5.35
N GLN A 94 -4.21 10.63 -4.47
CA GLN A 94 -3.94 9.68 -3.40
C GLN A 94 -4.82 10.02 -2.19
N ASP A 95 -6.01 9.44 -2.14
CA ASP A 95 -7.07 9.81 -1.18
C ASP A 95 -7.01 9.07 0.18
N TRP A 96 -5.89 8.42 0.50
CA TRP A 96 -5.77 7.65 1.74
C TRP A 96 -5.60 8.58 2.94
N THR A 97 -6.62 8.65 3.77
CA THR A 97 -6.55 9.26 5.10
C THR A 97 -6.04 8.23 6.10
N SER A 98 -4.93 8.55 6.77
CA SER A 98 -4.38 7.73 7.85
C SER A 98 -5.17 7.92 9.14
N GLY A 99 -5.52 6.82 9.81
CA GLY A 99 -6.26 6.84 11.07
C GLY A 99 -6.98 5.53 11.34
N ARG A 100 -7.09 5.18 12.63
CA ARG A 100 -7.79 3.96 13.06
C ARG A 100 -9.30 4.14 12.92
N THR A 101 -9.92 3.27 12.13
CA THR A 101 -11.38 3.18 12.00
C THR A 101 -11.82 1.76 12.36
N ILE A 102 -12.69 1.63 13.35
CA ILE A 102 -13.24 0.33 13.75
C ILE A 102 -14.40 0.00 12.82
N LEU A 103 -14.42 -1.19 12.24
CA LEU A 103 -15.53 -1.68 11.42
C LEU A 103 -16.22 -2.82 12.18
N ILE A 104 -17.54 -2.74 12.32
CA ILE A 104 -18.32 -3.79 12.95
C ILE A 104 -19.36 -4.24 11.95
N PHE A 105 -19.35 -5.54 11.63
CA PHE A 105 -20.38 -6.17 10.83
C PHE A 105 -21.17 -7.11 11.73
N ALA A 106 -22.46 -6.83 11.91
CA ALA A 106 -23.29 -7.60 12.82
C ALA A 106 -24.65 -7.94 12.20
N GLN A 107 -25.22 -9.05 12.67
CA GLN A 107 -26.58 -9.43 12.38
C GLN A 107 -27.55 -8.65 13.28
N ALA A 108 -28.65 -8.16 12.72
CA ALA A 108 -29.72 -7.50 13.46
C ALA A 108 -31.07 -7.74 12.78
N ALA A 109 -32.15 -7.88 13.56
CA ALA A 109 -33.50 -7.85 13.00
C ALA A 109 -33.75 -6.49 12.34
N LYS A 110 -34.62 -6.41 11.33
CA LYS A 110 -34.93 -5.12 10.64
C LYS A 110 -35.46 -4.03 11.57
N THR A 111 -36.11 -4.44 12.67
CA THR A 111 -36.63 -3.55 13.70
C THR A 111 -35.56 -3.05 14.68
N ASP A 112 -34.42 -3.73 14.76
CA ASP A 112 -33.38 -3.43 15.74
C ASP A 112 -32.39 -2.44 15.12
N ARG A 113 -32.72 -1.16 15.24
CA ARG A 113 -31.95 -0.06 14.67
C ARG A 113 -31.61 0.95 15.77
N PRO A 114 -30.34 1.02 16.19
CA PRO A 114 -29.87 2.07 17.07
C PRO A 114 -30.14 3.45 16.47
N ALA A 115 -30.64 4.36 17.29
CA ALA A 115 -30.90 5.74 16.90
C ALA A 115 -29.67 6.62 17.18
N THR A 116 -29.60 7.80 16.55
CA THR A 116 -28.61 8.81 16.91
C THR A 116 -28.69 9.14 18.41
N GLY A 117 -27.52 9.14 19.07
CA GLY A 117 -27.37 9.33 20.51
C GLY A 117 -27.36 8.03 21.33
N ASP A 118 -27.74 6.89 20.75
CA ASP A 118 -27.68 5.60 21.45
C ASP A 118 -26.22 5.17 21.69
N GLY A 119 -25.98 4.58 22.86
CA GLY A 119 -24.71 3.98 23.24
C GLY A 119 -24.60 2.51 22.82
N ILE A 120 -23.51 2.16 22.16
CA ILE A 120 -23.19 0.80 21.71
C ILE A 120 -21.97 0.29 22.46
N TYR A 121 -22.12 -0.88 23.07
CA TYR A 121 -21.05 -1.63 23.70
C TYR A 121 -20.56 -2.78 22.82
N PHE A 122 -19.25 -2.95 22.73
CA PHE A 122 -18.62 -4.11 22.09
C PHE A 122 -17.23 -4.35 22.67
N GLU A 123 -16.64 -5.49 22.33
CA GLU A 123 -15.31 -5.88 22.80
C GLU A 123 -14.36 -6.04 21.61
N LEU A 124 -13.12 -5.60 21.77
CA LEU A 124 -12.03 -5.79 20.80
C LEU A 124 -10.87 -6.53 21.46
N PRO A 125 -9.95 -7.15 20.69
CA PRO A 125 -8.71 -7.68 21.25
C PRO A 125 -7.99 -6.63 22.10
N ALA A 126 -7.61 -7.01 23.32
CA ALA A 126 -6.85 -6.17 24.21
C ALA A 126 -5.49 -5.83 23.59
N GLY A 127 -4.99 -4.63 23.90
CA GLY A 127 -3.69 -4.18 23.43
C GLY A 127 -3.73 -3.35 22.16
N ILE A 128 -4.84 -3.31 21.40
CA ILE A 128 -5.01 -2.30 20.34
C ILE A 128 -4.99 -0.92 21.00
N GLN A 129 -3.92 -0.16 20.74
CA GLN A 129 -3.68 1.15 21.33
C GLN A 129 -4.55 2.22 20.65
N GLN A 130 -4.50 3.47 21.12
CA GLN A 130 -5.08 4.67 20.47
C GLN A 130 -6.58 4.64 20.16
N ILE A 131 -7.32 3.58 20.51
CA ILE A 131 -8.79 3.54 20.45
C ILE A 131 -9.39 4.60 21.40
N GLU A 132 -8.66 4.94 22.47
CA GLU A 132 -9.02 5.92 23.51
C GLU A 132 -9.02 7.39 23.03
N SER A 133 -8.64 7.68 21.78
CA SER A 133 -8.77 9.04 21.25
C SER A 133 -10.24 9.33 20.92
N LEU A 134 -10.77 10.50 21.34
CA LEU A 134 -12.10 11.03 20.98
C LEU A 134 -12.32 11.24 19.46
N LYS A 135 -11.42 10.72 18.62
CA LYS A 135 -11.42 10.81 17.16
C LYS A 135 -11.55 9.44 16.48
N THR A 136 -11.53 8.33 17.23
CA THR A 136 -11.65 6.99 16.65
C THR A 136 -13.10 6.79 16.18
N GLU A 137 -13.28 6.70 14.87
CA GLU A 137 -14.58 6.44 14.26
C GLU A 137 -14.89 4.94 14.28
N VAL A 138 -16.15 4.61 14.50
CA VAL A 138 -16.69 3.25 14.35
C VAL A 138 -17.72 3.29 13.23
N HIS A 139 -17.56 2.40 12.24
CA HIS A 139 -18.57 2.19 11.21
C HIS A 139 -19.25 0.85 11.48
N LEU A 140 -20.53 0.92 11.86
CA LEU A 140 -21.35 -0.24 12.16
C LEU A 140 -22.28 -0.54 10.97
N PHE A 141 -22.15 -1.75 10.44
CA PHE A 141 -22.93 -2.26 9.32
C PHE A 141 -23.81 -3.41 9.82
N LEU A 142 -25.13 -3.22 9.73
CA LEU A 142 -26.13 -4.18 10.20
C LEU A 142 -26.75 -4.92 9.03
N PHE A 143 -26.77 -6.25 9.11
CA PHE A 143 -27.39 -7.13 8.12
C PHE A 143 -28.49 -7.97 8.76
N GLU A 144 -29.58 -8.20 8.04
CA GLU A 144 -30.57 -9.21 8.41
C GLU A 144 -29.94 -10.61 8.41
N ILE A 145 -29.07 -10.86 7.43
CA ILE A 145 -28.26 -12.07 7.30
C ILE A 145 -26.80 -11.65 7.12
N LEU A 146 -25.98 -11.88 8.14
CA LEU A 146 -24.55 -11.55 8.08
C LEU A 146 -23.86 -12.37 6.97
N PRO A 147 -23.09 -11.72 6.07
CA PRO A 147 -22.29 -12.40 5.06
C PRO A 147 -21.38 -13.48 5.66
N PRO A 148 -21.03 -14.53 4.89
CA PRO A 148 -20.36 -15.71 5.44
C PRO A 148 -18.92 -15.45 5.87
N THR A 149 -18.26 -14.42 5.33
CA THR A 149 -16.89 -14.04 5.66
C THR A 149 -16.77 -12.54 5.91
N PRO A 150 -15.75 -12.08 6.67
CA PRO A 150 -15.47 -10.66 6.85
C PRO A 150 -15.19 -9.93 5.54
N TRP A 151 -14.49 -10.58 4.61
CA TRP A 151 -14.24 -10.03 3.27
C TRP A 151 -15.52 -9.82 2.47
N ASP A 152 -16.47 -10.76 2.55
CA ASP A 152 -17.79 -10.55 1.94
C ASP A 152 -18.56 -9.42 2.59
N ALA A 153 -18.44 -9.26 3.92
CA ALA A 153 -19.07 -8.17 4.65
C ALA A 153 -18.49 -6.80 4.26
N ILE A 154 -17.17 -6.68 4.11
CA ILE A 154 -16.51 -5.46 3.60
C ILE A 154 -17.01 -5.11 2.20
N ARG A 155 -17.02 -6.08 1.27
CA ARG A 155 -17.49 -5.87 -0.11
C ARG A 155 -18.96 -5.47 -0.20
N ARG A 156 -19.77 -5.92 0.76
CA ARG A 156 -21.22 -5.66 0.83
C ARG A 156 -21.58 -4.59 1.85
N ALA A 157 -20.62 -3.87 2.41
CA ALA A 157 -20.85 -2.90 3.49
C ALA A 157 -21.90 -1.84 3.09
N MET A 158 -21.84 -1.36 1.85
CA MET A 158 -22.79 -0.38 1.32
C MET A 158 -24.17 -0.95 1.01
N LEU A 159 -24.32 -2.28 1.02
CA LEU A 159 -25.59 -3.00 0.86
C LEU A 159 -26.18 -3.45 2.21
N ALA A 160 -25.57 -3.07 3.33
CA ALA A 160 -26.10 -3.34 4.66
C ALA A 160 -27.47 -2.67 4.86
N ASP A 161 -28.35 -3.31 5.61
CA ASP A 161 -29.69 -2.80 5.92
C ASP A 161 -29.66 -1.52 6.76
N ALA A 162 -28.59 -1.32 7.54
CA ALA A 162 -28.28 -0.05 8.18
C ALA A 162 -26.77 0.18 8.27
N ARG A 163 -26.39 1.45 8.18
CA ARG A 163 -25.00 1.91 8.13
C ARG A 163 -24.88 3.06 9.12
N LEU A 164 -24.26 2.82 10.26
CA LEU A 164 -24.19 3.79 11.35
C LEU A 164 -22.75 4.28 11.50
N LYS A 165 -22.59 5.61 11.52
CA LYS A 165 -21.33 6.22 11.93
C LYS A 165 -21.41 6.53 13.41
N CYS A 166 -20.51 5.93 14.18
CA CYS A 166 -20.41 6.12 15.62
C CYS A 166 -19.03 6.70 15.97
N MET A 167 -18.94 7.26 17.17
CA MET A 167 -17.69 7.78 17.73
C MET A 167 -17.38 7.08 19.04
N VAL A 168 -16.13 6.64 19.22
CA VAL A 168 -15.69 6.06 20.49
C VAL A 168 -15.78 7.11 21.60
N ARG A 169 -16.48 6.75 22.69
CA ARG A 169 -16.60 7.54 23.92
C ARG A 169 -15.68 7.05 25.02
N GLY A 170 -15.27 5.79 24.97
CA GLY A 170 -14.27 5.26 25.88
C GLY A 170 -13.86 3.84 25.50
N ALA A 171 -12.61 3.52 25.77
CA ALA A 171 -12.07 2.16 25.72
C ALA A 171 -11.38 1.87 27.06
N GLU A 172 -11.53 0.64 27.57
CA GLU A 172 -10.91 0.19 28.81
C GLU A 172 -10.20 -1.14 28.58
N ASN A 173 -8.88 -1.14 28.78
CA ASN A 173 -7.97 -2.26 28.51
C ASN A 173 -7.69 -3.14 29.75
N LYS A 174 -8.17 -2.78 30.95
CA LYS A 174 -7.90 -3.51 32.21
C LYS A 174 -9.04 -4.46 32.59
N GLN A 175 -9.32 -4.66 33.88
CA GLN A 175 -10.38 -5.55 34.40
C GLN A 175 -11.79 -5.26 33.86
N GLY A 176 -11.96 -4.19 33.08
CA GLY A 176 -13.24 -3.75 32.55
C GLY A 176 -14.11 -3.16 33.65
N ASN A 177 -15.10 -2.38 33.24
CA ASN A 177 -16.16 -1.97 34.16
C ASN A 177 -17.12 -3.15 34.35
N LEU A 178 -17.51 -3.38 35.61
CA LEU A 178 -18.55 -4.36 35.96
C LEU A 178 -19.93 -3.95 35.42
N GLU A 179 -20.15 -2.64 35.29
CA GLU A 179 -21.37 -2.05 34.76
C GLU A 179 -21.01 -0.95 33.78
N VAL A 180 -21.62 -0.99 32.59
CA VAL A 180 -21.46 0.04 31.55
C VAL A 180 -22.82 0.55 31.12
N SER A 181 -22.94 1.87 30.97
CA SER A 181 -24.12 2.46 30.33
C SER A 181 -24.02 2.24 28.82
N ALA A 182 -25.01 1.53 28.27
CA ALA A 182 -25.16 1.24 26.85
C ALA A 182 -26.61 0.87 26.55
N ASP A 183 -27.14 1.33 25.42
CA ASP A 183 -28.47 0.98 24.92
C ASP A 183 -28.44 -0.33 24.12
N TRP A 184 -27.27 -0.65 23.55
CA TRP A 184 -27.04 -1.82 22.71
C TRP A 184 -25.72 -2.50 23.06
N HIS A 185 -25.65 -3.81 22.82
CA HIS A 185 -24.38 -4.55 22.83
C HIS A 185 -24.24 -5.46 21.61
N ILE A 186 -23.00 -5.67 21.18
CA ILE A 186 -22.65 -6.65 20.15
C ILE A 186 -22.17 -7.93 20.83
N ASP A 187 -22.92 -9.02 20.66
CA ASP A 187 -22.54 -10.35 21.13
C ASP A 187 -21.60 -11.01 20.09
N PRO A 188 -20.34 -11.38 20.41
CA PRO A 188 -19.32 -11.69 19.42
C PRO A 188 -19.35 -13.10 18.79
N GLN A 189 -20.14 -14.06 19.28
CA GLN A 189 -19.96 -15.48 18.92
C GLN A 189 -21.16 -16.16 18.21
N PRO A 190 -20.93 -17.02 17.20
CA PRO A 190 -19.79 -17.09 16.26
C PRO A 190 -19.89 -16.06 15.13
N LYS A 191 -21.03 -15.39 15.03
CA LYS A 191 -21.31 -14.27 14.14
C LYS A 191 -21.83 -13.13 15.02
N PRO A 192 -21.32 -11.90 14.90
CA PRO A 192 -21.76 -10.86 15.79
C PRO A 192 -23.25 -10.58 15.66
N VAL A 193 -23.96 -10.45 16.77
CA VAL A 193 -25.38 -10.11 16.80
C VAL A 193 -25.58 -8.86 17.65
N LEU A 194 -26.26 -7.87 17.08
CA LEU A 194 -26.69 -6.69 17.83
C LEU A 194 -27.88 -7.05 18.72
N LYS A 195 -27.79 -6.69 20.00
CA LYS A 195 -28.84 -6.94 21.00
C LYS A 195 -29.11 -5.69 21.82
N GLN A 196 -30.40 -5.39 22.03
CA GLN A 196 -30.81 -4.29 22.91
C GLN A 196 -30.47 -4.61 24.38
N VAL A 197 -30.14 -3.59 25.16
CA VAL A 197 -29.91 -3.65 26.61
C VAL A 197 -31.13 -3.04 27.31
N PRO A 198 -32.08 -3.85 27.83
CA PRO A 198 -33.38 -3.33 28.29
C PRO A 198 -33.27 -2.31 29.43
N THR A 199 -32.28 -2.46 30.31
CA THR A 199 -32.06 -1.60 31.48
C THR A 199 -31.12 -0.44 31.20
N ARG A 200 -30.58 -0.32 29.98
CA ARG A 200 -29.50 0.61 29.58
C ARG A 200 -28.22 0.51 30.41
N VAL A 201 -28.12 -0.55 31.22
CA VAL A 201 -26.95 -0.90 32.03
C VAL A 201 -26.57 -2.33 31.67
N HIS A 202 -25.48 -2.46 30.93
CA HIS A 202 -24.92 -3.74 30.54
C HIS A 202 -23.88 -4.18 31.55
N ARG A 203 -23.86 -5.47 31.87
CA ARG A 203 -22.94 -6.09 32.83
C ARG A 203 -22.08 -7.12 32.07
N PRO A 204 -21.03 -6.66 31.38
CA PRO A 204 -20.22 -7.56 30.56
C PRO A 204 -19.39 -8.52 31.41
N ASN A 205 -19.14 -9.71 30.88
CA ASN A 205 -18.16 -10.65 31.40
C ASN A 205 -16.96 -10.70 30.45
N THR A 206 -16.23 -9.58 30.39
CA THR A 206 -15.15 -9.38 29.43
C THR A 206 -14.00 -10.37 29.66
N ALA A 207 -13.58 -11.04 28.59
CA ALA A 207 -12.46 -11.96 28.63
C ALA A 207 -11.14 -11.23 28.88
N LYS A 208 -10.16 -11.92 29.46
CA LYS A 208 -8.87 -11.33 29.88
C LYS A 208 -8.07 -10.72 28.72
N ASP A 209 -8.30 -11.20 27.51
CA ASP A 209 -7.65 -10.79 26.26
C ASP A 209 -8.50 -9.83 25.42
N MET A 210 -9.56 -9.26 26.01
CA MET A 210 -10.47 -8.32 25.37
C MET A 210 -10.48 -6.98 26.11
N GLN A 211 -10.67 -5.90 25.35
CA GLN A 211 -10.89 -4.55 25.86
C GLN A 211 -12.33 -4.12 25.61
N GLN A 212 -12.91 -3.41 26.57
CA GLN A 212 -14.27 -2.91 26.49
C GLN A 212 -14.29 -1.61 25.69
N VAL A 213 -15.18 -1.50 24.71
CA VAL A 213 -15.33 -0.28 23.91
C VAL A 213 -16.77 0.21 23.95
N ARG A 214 -16.93 1.51 24.13
CA ARG A 214 -18.22 2.20 24.05
C ARG A 214 -18.18 3.24 22.94
N ALA A 215 -19.15 3.19 22.06
CA ALA A 215 -19.33 4.17 21.01
C ALA A 215 -20.74 4.76 21.06
N GLU A 216 -20.90 5.98 20.57
CA GLU A 216 -22.19 6.66 20.45
C GLU A 216 -22.53 6.85 18.98
N VAL A 217 -23.77 6.54 18.59
CA VAL A 217 -24.24 6.73 17.22
C VAL A 217 -24.35 8.22 16.92
N LEU A 218 -23.62 8.70 15.90
CA LEU A 218 -23.66 10.09 15.45
C LEU A 218 -24.60 10.27 14.26
N SER A 219 -24.56 9.36 13.29
CA SER A 219 -25.41 9.43 12.10
C SER A 219 -25.78 8.05 11.57
N GLU A 220 -26.92 8.00 10.88
CA GLU A 220 -27.46 6.80 10.23
C GLU A 220 -26.97 6.62 8.78
N ASP A 221 -25.85 7.25 8.45
CA ASP A 221 -25.18 7.08 7.17
C ASP A 221 -23.66 7.04 7.34
N VAL A 222 -23.04 6.23 6.50
CA VAL A 222 -21.59 6.08 6.36
C VAL A 222 -21.29 6.24 4.87
N GLU A 223 -20.39 7.17 4.55
CA GLU A 223 -19.93 7.35 3.18
C GLU A 223 -19.27 6.06 2.65
N ALA A 224 -19.27 5.88 1.33
CA ALA A 224 -18.57 4.78 0.72
C ALA A 224 -17.05 4.97 0.90
N TYR A 225 -16.43 4.10 1.68
CA TYR A 225 -14.99 4.08 1.88
C TYR A 225 -14.40 2.73 1.47
N GLU A 226 -13.16 2.78 1.00
CA GLU A 226 -12.27 1.64 0.97
C GLU A 226 -11.38 1.66 2.21
N TYR A 227 -11.15 0.49 2.81
CA TYR A 227 -10.44 0.31 4.08
C TYR A 227 -9.17 -0.49 3.85
N ALA A 228 -8.09 -0.11 4.52
CA ALA A 228 -6.83 -0.86 4.51
C ALA A 228 -6.39 -1.22 5.93
N PHE A 229 -6.15 -2.51 6.14
CA PHE A 229 -5.79 -3.11 7.44
C PHE A 229 -4.28 -3.22 7.67
N ASP A 230 -3.50 -3.00 6.62
CA ASP A 230 -2.05 -2.88 6.73
C ASP A 230 -1.67 -1.43 7.06
N ALA A 231 -0.76 -1.30 8.04
CA ALA A 231 0.00 -0.08 8.24
C ALA A 231 0.70 0.27 6.91
N ALA A 232 0.95 1.55 6.66
CA ALA A 232 1.81 1.92 5.53
C ALA A 232 3.14 1.17 5.71
N ARG A 233 3.38 0.11 4.91
CA ARG A 233 4.55 -0.75 5.07
C ARG A 233 5.80 0.13 5.05
N THR A 234 6.58 0.04 6.13
CA THR A 234 7.90 0.64 6.26
C THR A 234 8.73 0.23 5.05
N GLY A 235 9.15 1.22 4.27
CA GLY A 235 9.69 1.05 2.93
C GLY A 235 11.02 0.31 2.82
N TRP A 236 11.66 0.40 1.67
CA TRP A 236 13.05 -0.02 1.48
C TRP A 236 13.92 1.22 1.31
N GLU A 237 15.10 1.23 1.93
CA GLU A 237 16.09 2.29 1.80
C GLU A 237 17.29 1.84 0.97
N PRO A 238 17.81 2.71 0.09
CA PRO A 238 19.03 2.42 -0.63
C PRO A 238 20.23 2.51 0.32
N ILE A 239 21.10 1.51 0.25
CA ILE A 239 22.46 1.60 0.77
C ILE A 239 23.32 2.14 -0.38
N PHE A 240 23.90 3.31 -0.16
CA PHE A 240 24.76 3.95 -1.15
C PHE A 240 26.21 3.51 -1.02
N ALA A 241 26.91 3.42 -2.15
CA ALA A 241 28.35 3.25 -2.19
C ALA A 241 29.04 4.40 -1.46
N ASN A 242 30.17 4.11 -0.80
CA ASN A 242 31.04 5.14 -0.23
C ASN A 242 31.95 5.76 -1.31
N GLU A 243 31.34 6.16 -2.42
CA GLU A 243 32.00 6.77 -3.58
C GLU A 243 31.47 8.20 -3.77
N PRO A 244 32.27 9.12 -4.33
CA PRO A 244 31.81 10.47 -4.60
C PRO A 244 30.60 10.46 -5.56
N PRO A 245 29.65 11.40 -5.39
CA PRO A 245 28.50 11.50 -6.27
C PRO A 245 28.89 11.63 -7.74
N LEU A 246 28.20 10.88 -8.60
CA LEU A 246 28.33 10.98 -10.04
C LEU A 246 27.57 12.21 -10.53
N HIS A 247 28.30 13.20 -11.01
CA HIS A 247 27.70 14.31 -11.72
C HIS A 247 27.53 13.90 -13.20
N PRO A 248 26.37 14.17 -13.83
CA PRO A 248 26.30 14.07 -15.27
C PRO A 248 27.39 15.00 -15.83
N MET A 249 28.29 14.48 -16.65
CA MET A 249 29.13 15.36 -17.47
C MET A 249 28.18 16.23 -18.28
N GLU A 250 28.39 17.55 -18.23
CA GLU A 250 27.65 18.45 -19.11
C GLU A 250 27.74 17.91 -20.54
N PRO A 251 26.62 17.83 -21.28
CA PRO A 251 26.69 17.39 -22.65
C PRO A 251 27.56 18.39 -23.42
N ASP A 252 28.72 17.93 -23.88
CA ASP A 252 29.43 18.61 -24.95
C ASP A 252 28.49 18.57 -26.17
N HIS A 253 28.14 19.76 -26.66
CA HIS A 253 27.25 20.04 -27.80
C HIS A 253 25.73 20.10 -27.52
N GLY A 254 25.27 21.30 -27.16
CA GLY A 254 24.26 22.02 -27.95
C GLY A 254 22.80 21.57 -27.94
N VAL A 255 22.43 20.48 -27.26
CA VAL A 255 21.01 20.12 -27.07
C VAL A 255 20.52 20.68 -25.75
N ALA A 256 19.89 21.85 -25.82
CA ALA A 256 19.11 22.38 -24.71
C ALA A 256 17.95 21.41 -24.42
N HIS A 257 18.16 20.46 -23.52
CA HIS A 257 17.07 19.72 -22.89
C HIS A 257 16.38 20.65 -21.91
N ASP A 258 15.48 21.47 -22.45
CA ASP A 258 14.48 22.19 -21.67
C ASP A 258 13.39 21.18 -21.25
N GLN A 259 13.78 20.26 -20.37
CA GLN A 259 12.87 19.42 -19.60
C GLN A 259 13.10 19.72 -18.13
N LYS A 260 12.70 20.93 -17.72
CA LYS A 260 12.31 21.17 -16.33
C LYS A 260 11.00 20.42 -16.09
N THR A 261 11.10 19.12 -15.81
CA THR A 261 10.01 18.46 -15.07
C THR A 261 9.85 19.20 -13.74
N PRO A 262 8.63 19.64 -13.37
CA PRO A 262 8.43 20.59 -12.28
C PRO A 262 9.01 20.16 -10.94
N HIS A 263 9.24 18.86 -10.71
CA HIS A 263 9.73 18.31 -9.44
C HIS A 263 10.99 17.45 -9.58
N SER A 264 11.76 17.62 -10.65
CA SER A 264 13.19 17.34 -10.60
C SER A 264 13.82 18.39 -9.66
N THR A 265 13.72 18.18 -8.35
CA THR A 265 14.78 18.64 -7.45
C THR A 265 16.01 17.81 -7.81
N ARG A 266 16.62 18.15 -8.96
CA ARG A 266 18.04 17.92 -9.20
C ARG A 266 18.71 18.70 -8.09
N THR A 267 18.91 18.04 -6.96
CA THR A 267 19.82 18.54 -5.96
C THR A 267 21.17 18.61 -6.66
N ASP A 268 21.91 19.71 -6.50
CA ASP A 268 23.29 19.83 -7.00
C ASP A 268 24.24 18.77 -6.41
N ALA A 269 23.72 17.89 -5.55
CA ALA A 269 24.39 16.82 -4.84
C ALA A 269 24.85 15.63 -5.72
N GLY A 270 24.56 15.62 -7.03
CA GLY A 270 24.94 14.51 -7.92
C GLY A 270 24.18 13.21 -7.64
N TRP A 271 24.50 12.15 -8.38
CA TRP A 271 23.86 10.83 -8.25
C TRP A 271 24.74 9.89 -7.42
N LEU A 272 24.21 9.34 -6.33
CA LEU A 272 24.89 8.31 -5.55
C LEU A 272 24.60 6.92 -6.13
N ARG A 273 25.62 6.07 -6.24
CA ARG A 273 25.45 4.66 -6.65
C ARG A 273 24.77 3.89 -5.53
N VAL A 274 23.71 3.14 -5.84
CA VAL A 274 23.06 2.21 -4.92
C VAL A 274 23.73 0.84 -5.01
N GLU A 275 24.23 0.32 -3.90
CA GLU A 275 24.90 -1.00 -3.84
C GLU A 275 23.97 -2.09 -3.32
N ALA A 276 23.08 -1.74 -2.40
CA ALA A 276 22.14 -2.67 -1.82
C ALA A 276 20.85 -1.96 -1.41
N LEU A 277 19.84 -2.75 -1.08
CA LEU A 277 18.58 -2.27 -0.50
C LEU A 277 18.46 -2.90 0.88
N GLN A 278 18.14 -2.10 1.89
CA GLN A 278 17.80 -2.60 3.21
C GLN A 278 16.34 -2.29 3.53
N PRO A 279 15.66 -3.16 4.29
CA PRO A 279 14.37 -2.79 4.86
C PRO A 279 14.55 -1.52 5.69
N ARG A 280 13.69 -0.51 5.48
CA ARG A 280 13.67 0.69 6.32
C ARG A 280 13.33 0.26 7.73
N SER A 281 14.27 0.42 8.65
CA SER A 281 14.03 0.32 10.08
C SER A 281 13.26 1.57 10.56
N GLY A 282 11.99 1.69 10.17
CA GLY A 282 11.01 2.61 10.76
C GLY A 282 10.33 1.96 11.97
N PRO A 283 9.51 2.69 12.76
CA PRO A 283 8.98 2.21 14.04
C PRO A 283 8.33 0.83 13.83
N GLY A 284 9.04 -0.18 14.33
CA GLY A 284 8.92 -1.54 13.84
C GLY A 284 7.79 -2.24 14.54
N LYS A 285 6.81 -2.72 13.76
CA LYS A 285 5.54 -3.27 14.26
C LYS A 285 4.80 -2.22 15.08
N GLU A 286 3.53 -1.98 14.77
CA GLU A 286 2.70 -1.33 15.77
C GLU A 286 2.82 -2.20 17.04
N GLU A 287 3.04 -1.61 18.22
CA GLU A 287 3.22 -2.38 19.47
C GLU A 287 2.05 -3.37 19.69
N ASP A 288 0.92 -3.07 19.06
CA ASP A 288 -0.33 -3.79 19.02
C ASP A 288 -0.57 -4.64 17.76
N ALA A 289 0.45 -4.89 16.92
CA ALA A 289 0.33 -5.65 15.67
C ALA A 289 -0.28 -7.05 15.87
N ALA A 290 -0.01 -7.71 17.00
CA ALA A 290 -0.63 -8.99 17.33
C ALA A 290 -2.14 -8.87 17.54
N ALA A 291 -2.58 -7.81 18.23
CA ALA A 291 -3.99 -7.54 18.49
C ALA A 291 -4.72 -7.06 17.22
N LEU A 292 -4.06 -6.24 16.39
CA LEU A 292 -4.58 -5.82 15.09
C LEU A 292 -4.75 -6.99 14.13
N ARG A 293 -3.86 -7.99 14.17
CA ARG A 293 -4.03 -9.23 13.40
C ARG A 293 -5.25 -10.04 13.83
N LEU A 294 -5.64 -9.98 15.11
CA LEU A 294 -6.89 -10.59 15.58
C LEU A 294 -8.12 -9.78 15.12
N ALA A 295 -7.97 -8.47 14.91
CA ALA A 295 -8.97 -7.57 14.35
C ALA A 295 -8.77 -7.29 12.85
N SER A 296 -8.25 -8.26 12.09
CA SER A 296 -8.10 -8.17 10.63
C SER A 296 -9.05 -9.15 9.93
N PRO A 297 -9.41 -8.91 8.65
CA PRO A 297 -10.29 -9.81 7.91
C PRO A 297 -9.78 -11.27 7.86
N GLU A 298 -8.46 -11.46 7.87
CA GLU A 298 -7.80 -12.76 7.82
C GLU A 298 -8.00 -13.60 9.08
N SER A 299 -8.34 -12.98 10.22
CA SER A 299 -8.62 -13.72 11.46
C SER A 299 -9.99 -14.40 11.44
N GLY A 300 -10.86 -14.02 10.49
CA GLY A 300 -12.27 -14.41 10.49
C GLY A 300 -13.15 -13.55 11.40
N SER A 301 -12.60 -12.55 12.10
CA SER A 301 -13.37 -11.60 12.90
C SER A 301 -14.24 -10.69 12.03
N PHE A 302 -15.43 -10.35 12.52
CA PHE A 302 -16.30 -9.34 11.91
C PHE A 302 -16.23 -7.98 12.64
N MET A 303 -15.39 -7.88 13.66
CA MET A 303 -15.00 -6.63 14.31
C MET A 303 -13.53 -6.36 13.94
N LEU A 304 -13.34 -5.34 13.11
CA LEU A 304 -12.07 -5.08 12.44
C LEU A 304 -11.53 -3.70 12.81
N VAL A 305 -10.22 -3.51 12.66
CA VAL A 305 -9.58 -2.20 12.79
C VAL A 305 -8.81 -1.88 11.52
N SER A 306 -9.35 -0.94 10.73
CA SER A 306 -8.67 -0.37 9.57
C SER A 306 -7.68 0.70 10.02
N LEU A 307 -6.51 0.76 9.40
CA LEU A 307 -5.46 1.73 9.70
C LEU A 307 -5.47 2.93 8.75
N ARG A 308 -6.08 2.77 7.57
CA ARG A 308 -6.29 3.83 6.59
C ARG A 308 -7.65 3.66 5.92
N LYS A 309 -8.21 4.75 5.41
CA LYS A 309 -9.39 4.71 4.55
C LYS A 309 -9.32 5.75 3.44
N ARG A 310 -10.00 5.51 2.32
CA ARG A 310 -10.19 6.51 1.27
C ARG A 310 -11.62 6.52 0.80
N LYS A 311 -12.15 7.67 0.38
CA LYS A 311 -13.50 7.72 -0.21
C LYS A 311 -13.50 6.91 -1.50
N HIS A 312 -14.50 6.04 -1.65
CA HIS A 312 -14.69 5.27 -2.85
C HIS A 312 -15.35 6.15 -3.90
N ASP A 313 -14.61 6.51 -4.95
CA ASP A 313 -15.13 7.22 -6.12
C ASP A 313 -15.65 6.22 -7.16
N PRO A 314 -16.98 6.05 -7.32
CA PRO A 314 -17.54 5.10 -8.28
C PRO A 314 -17.29 5.50 -9.75
N THR A 315 -16.84 6.73 -10.04
CA THR A 315 -16.56 7.17 -11.41
C THR A 315 -15.22 6.64 -11.95
N ARG A 316 -14.27 6.29 -11.07
CA ARG A 316 -12.92 5.83 -11.44
C ARG A 316 -12.88 4.51 -12.22
N HIS A 317 -13.89 3.64 -12.07
CA HIS A 317 -13.93 2.35 -12.77
C HIS A 317 -14.68 2.40 -14.12
N ARG A 318 -15.21 3.54 -14.55
CA ARG A 318 -15.88 3.66 -15.85
C ARG A 318 -14.94 3.98 -17.01
N GLU A 319 -13.71 4.42 -16.74
CA GLU A 319 -12.74 4.79 -17.79
C GLU A 319 -11.78 3.65 -18.18
N GLU A 320 -11.76 2.54 -17.44
CA GLU A 320 -10.93 1.36 -17.77
C GLU A 320 -11.65 0.32 -18.68
N GLY A 321 -12.81 0.68 -19.24
CA GLY A 321 -13.72 -0.23 -19.93
C GLY A 321 -14.26 0.23 -21.28
N THR A 322 -13.49 1.01 -22.04
CA THR A 322 -13.74 1.29 -23.47
C THR A 322 -12.47 1.18 -24.29
#